data_AF-A0A0B5EZG1-F1
#
_entry.id   AF-A0A0B5EZG1-F1
#
_cell.length_a   1.000
_cell.length_b   1.000
_cell.length_c   1.000
_cell.angle_alpha   90.00
_cell.angle_beta   90.00
_cell.angle_gamma   90.00
#
_symmetry.space_group_name_H-M   'P 1'
#
loop_
_entity.id
_entity.type
_entity.pdbx_description
1 polymer ?
#
loop_
_entity_poly.entity_id
_entity_poly.type
_entity_poly.pdbx_seq_one_letter_code
_entity_poly.pdbx_strand_id
1 'polypeptide(L)' 'MDRDPLSRKELLQAAEEERASGNTGLASLLAEEAEYAPNSPEDNARVMRAYGREV' A
#
# COMPACT_ATOMS: atom_id res chain seq x y z
N MET A 1 13.97 17.16 7.94
CA MET A 1 13.54 15.89 8.57
C MET A 1 13.30 14.93 7.42
N ASP A 2 14.21 13.99 7.21
CA ASP A 2 13.89 12.82 6.39
C ASP A 2 12.85 12.03 7.19
N ARG A 3 11.59 12.16 6.80
CA ARG A 3 10.57 11.23 7.29
C ARG A 3 10.82 9.94 6.55
N ASP A 4 10.91 8.84 7.28
CA ASP A 4 10.89 7.53 6.66
C ASP A 4 9.67 7.45 5.73
N PRO A 5 9.83 6.89 4.51
CA PRO A 5 8.71 6.75 3.59
C PRO A 5 7.60 5.94 4.26
N LEU A 6 6.35 6.38 4.06
CA LEU A 6 5.17 5.70 4.60
C LEU A 6 5.14 4.24 4.12
N SER A 7 4.79 3.33 5.01
CA SER A 7 4.58 1.93 4.65
C SER A 7 3.38 1.76 3.72
N ARG A 8 3.35 0.67 2.96
CA ARG A 8 2.19 0.29 2.14
C ARG A 8 0.89 0.31 2.94
N LYS A 9 0.93 -0.20 4.18
CA LYS A 9 -0.24 -0.26 5.06
C LYS A 9 -0.75 1.14 5.42
N GLU A 10 0.16 2.05 5.77
CA GLU A 10 -0.20 3.43 6.10
C GLU A 10 -0.77 4.18 4.88
N LEU A 11 -0.21 3.95 3.69
CA LEU A 11 -0.73 4.53 2.45
C LEU A 11 -2.13 4.02 2.09
N LEU A 12 -2.38 2.71 2.24
CA LEU A 12 -3.70 2.13 2.01
C LEU A 12 -4.73 2.61 3.04
N GLN A 13 -4.33 2.72 4.31
CA GLN A 13 -5.20 3.26 5.34
C GLN A 13 -5.57 4.72 5.04
N ALA A 14 -4.58 5.56 4.71
CA ALA A 14 -4.83 6.94 4.30
C ALA A 14 -5.73 7.02 3.06
N ALA A 15 -5.56 6.12 2.08
CA ALA A 15 -6.42 6.06 0.91
C ALA A 15 -7.89 5.77 1.27
N GLU A 16 -8.15 4.88 2.23
CA GLU A 16 -9.51 4.61 2.72
C GLU A 16 -10.12 5.79 3.46
N GLU A 17 -9.34 6.47 4.31
CA GLU A 17 -9.76 7.67 5.04
C GLU A 17 -10.12 8.82 4.09
N GLU A 18 -9.31 9.04 3.04
CA GLU A 18 -9.58 10.05 2.02
C GLU A 18 -10.80 9.69 1.17
N ARG A 19 -10.99 8.41 0.84
CA ARG A 19 -12.19 7.94 0.13
C ARG A 19 -13.44 8.15 0.97
N ALA A 20 -13.39 7.83 2.26
CA ALA A 20 -14.50 8.06 3.19
C ALA A 20 -14.82 9.54 3.38
N SER A 21 -13.80 10.40 3.25
CA SER A 21 -13.94 11.86 3.32
C SER A 21 -14.39 12.51 2.00
N GLY A 22 -14.59 11.71 0.93
CA GLY A 22 -15.03 12.18 -0.38
C GLY A 22 -13.90 12.68 -1.30
N ASN A 23 -12.64 12.59 -0.86
CA ASN A 23 -11.45 12.99 -1.62
C ASN A 23 -10.98 11.86 -2.53
N THR A 24 -11.83 11.44 -3.48
CA THR A 24 -11.58 10.25 -4.30
C THR A 24 -10.30 10.34 -5.15
N GLY A 25 -9.90 11.54 -5.58
CA GLY A 25 -8.66 11.75 -6.34
C GLY A 25 -7.41 11.47 -5.51
N LEU A 26 -7.36 12.00 -4.29
CA LEU A 26 -6.23 11.77 -3.38
C LEU A 26 -6.19 10.31 -2.93
N ALA A 27 -7.34 9.69 -2.68
CA ALA A 27 -7.44 8.27 -2.38
C ALA A 27 -6.83 7.39 -3.49
N SER A 28 -7.08 7.71 -4.76
CA SER A 28 -6.48 6.97 -5.88
C SER A 28 -4.96 7.13 -5.92
N LEU A 29 -4.45 8.35 -5.75
CA LEU A 29 -3.00 8.60 -5.72
C LEU A 29 -2.30 7.85 -4.57
N LEU A 30 -2.90 7.85 -3.38
CA LEU A 30 -2.38 7.12 -2.23
C LEU A 30 -2.37 5.60 -2.45
N ALA A 31 -3.42 5.07 -3.09
CA ALA A 31 -3.50 3.65 -3.44
C ALA A 31 -2.46 3.26 -4.50
N GLU A 32 -2.20 4.12 -5.49
CA GLU A 32 -1.14 3.91 -6.48
C GLU A 32 0.25 3.96 -5.84
N GLU A 33 0.51 4.95 -4.99
CA GLU A 33 1.78 5.07 -4.25
C GLU A 33 2.04 3.83 -3.37
N ALA A 34 0.99 3.24 -2.80
CA ALA A 34 1.08 2.03 -2.00
C ALA A 34 1.63 0.82 -2.78
N GLU A 35 1.49 0.78 -4.12
CA GLU A 35 2.08 -0.27 -4.97
C GLU A 35 3.59 -0.10 -5.15
N TYR A 36 4.11 1.12 -4.99
CA TYR A 36 5.54 1.42 -5.06
C TYR A 36 6.24 1.43 -3.70
N ALA A 37 5.44 1.41 -2.61
CA ALA A 37 5.98 1.29 -1.27
C ALA A 37 6.81 0.01 -1.12
N PRO A 38 7.96 0.05 -0.41
CA PRO A 38 8.77 -1.14 -0.19
C PRO A 38 7.94 -2.26 0.39
N ASN A 39 8.03 -3.45 -0.22
CA ASN A 39 7.31 -4.62 0.26
C ASN A 39 7.68 -4.90 1.71
N SER A 40 6.68 -4.94 2.58
CA SER A 40 6.85 -5.49 3.92
C SER A 40 7.08 -7.01 3.86
N PRO A 41 7.60 -7.64 4.94
CA PRO A 41 7.61 -9.09 5.05
C PRO A 41 6.23 -9.74 4.81
N GLU A 42 5.15 -9.03 5.18
CA GLU A 42 3.76 -9.46 4.95
C GLU A 42 3.36 -9.39 3.47
N ASP A 43 3.82 -8.38 2.74
CA ASP A 43 3.63 -8.27 1.30
C ASP A 43 4.37 -9.37 0.55
N ASN A 44 5.61 -9.65 0.96
CA ASN A 44 6.38 -10.78 0.41
C ASN A 44 5.67 -12.11 0.68
N ALA A 45 5.09 -12.29 1.87
CA ALA A 45 4.29 -13.47 2.19
C ALA A 45 3.00 -13.56 1.36
N ARG A 46 2.34 -12.44 1.05
CA ARG A 46 1.19 -12.38 0.14
C ARG A 46 1.56 -12.80 -1.28
N VAL A 47 2.67 -12.26 -1.82
CA VAL A 47 3.20 -12.64 -3.13
C VAL A 47 3.57 -14.13 -3.16
N MET A 48 4.24 -14.63 -2.12
CA MET A 48 4.54 -16.07 -1.99
C MET A 48 3.28 -16.94 -1.85
N ARG A 49 2.17 -16.46 -1.27
CA ARG A 49 0.89 -17.20 -1.29
C ARG A 49 0.20 -17.15 -2.64
N ALA A 50 0.28 -16.02 -3.34
CA ALA A 50 -0.35 -15.83 -4.64
C ALA A 50 0.39 -16.57 -5.77
N TYR A 51 1.72 -16.69 -5.66
CA TYR A 51 2.59 -17.19 -6.73
C TYR A 51 3.55 -18.31 -6.30
N GLY A 52 3.68 -18.62 -5.01
CA GLY A 52 4.64 -19.61 -4.48
C GLY A 52 4.15 -21.06 -4.49
N ARG A 53 3.17 -21.40 -5.34
CA ARG A 53 2.85 -22.80 -5.65
C ARG A 53 3.15 -23.04 -7.13
N GLU A 54 4.41 -23.37 -7.40
CA GLU A 54 4.94 -24.30 -8.43
C GLU A 54 6.40 -23.93 -8.76
N VAL A 55 7.34 -24.48 -7.98
CA VAL A 55 8.59 -25.10 -8.47
C VAL A 55 8.90 -26.32 -7.59
#